data_AF-K2KD60-F1
#
_entry.id   AF-K2KD60-F1
#
_cell.length_a   1.000
_cell.length_b   1.000
_cell.length_c   1.000
_cell.angle_alpha   90.00
_cell.angle_beta   90.00
_cell.angle_gamma   90.00
#
_symmetry.space_group_name_H-M   'P 1'
#
loop_
_entity.id
_entity.type
_entity.pdbx_description
1 polymer ?
#
loop_
_entity_poly.entity_id
_entity_poly.type
_entity_poly.pdbx_seq_one_letter_code
_entity_poly.pdbx_strand_id
1 'polypeptide(L)'
;MAEHNQPQSQIDALLAEQAQQQRRRWLIAIAVLLLLLALLSLGWLAQQVLINSSTPAAAQQLESSADASAEKQPEQALATPDTGTDEQQAQRRQQFMQQLPIFEQGLEAQLTQAHVKRFAESAVTAALAAKQQALVAFANGDYEQALQQLGEAREQGKAILANWQQTLQQRLSEAQQAFASDQVSAAQLALEKALLLDPDNQQGQQLQQRIAVYPEVSRWLDRYRVAEVENNLSAQIDALTKVLALDPARQSTWQQTLSDKRRLQQQQQADSWVTKGVAALQSGDLTAAEQAYQQARQQAPQQGNVQQLGKALASAQHEQQLQQQQQRIQQLIGADDWRQVQQLSASALQQFPNNSQLQLWSQQAQQLNQVQQQLDNYNARPQRLTDSNIQQAATDLLATALPLMPQSARLQQAAQQLAQQIDQLQQPVAVTVISDNRTDIRVLGTGVVGTVDEKVIQLKPGRYTLEGRRDGYRSKRVTLALAPGQEQARIELICDERI
;
A
#
# COMPACT_ATOMS: atom_id res chain seq x y z
N MET A 1 19.41 -22.08 16.59
CA MET A 1 20.28 -21.23 15.74
C MET A 1 19.67 -21.01 14.34
N ALA A 2 18.35 -20.77 14.21
CA ALA A 2 17.69 -20.73 12.89
C ALA A 2 17.13 -19.34 12.49
N GLU A 3 16.75 -18.49 13.45
CA GLU A 3 16.03 -17.23 13.15
C GLU A 3 16.96 -16.05 12.77
N HIS A 4 18.23 -16.06 13.20
CA HIS A 4 19.15 -14.92 13.09
C HIS A 4 19.65 -14.61 11.65
N ASN A 5 19.08 -15.24 10.61
CA ASN A 5 19.48 -15.09 9.21
C ASN A 5 18.33 -14.65 8.28
N GLN A 6 17.14 -14.36 8.83
CA GLN A 6 15.98 -13.90 8.05
C GLN A 6 16.06 -12.47 7.48
N PRO A 7 16.64 -11.45 8.15
CA PRO A 7 16.73 -10.11 7.54
C PRO A 7 17.74 -10.09 6.39
N GLN A 8 18.90 -10.75 6.58
CA GLN A 8 19.97 -10.78 5.59
C GLN A 8 19.56 -11.54 4.33
N SER A 9 18.93 -12.72 4.46
CA SER A 9 18.40 -13.45 3.30
C SER A 9 17.27 -12.73 2.54
N GLN A 10 16.52 -11.83 3.18
CA GLN A 10 15.56 -10.95 2.48
C GLN A 10 16.26 -9.82 1.70
N ILE A 11 17.35 -9.26 2.24
CA ILE A 11 18.20 -8.29 1.54
C ILE A 11 18.90 -8.95 0.35
N ASP A 12 19.45 -10.16 0.53
CA ASP A 12 20.09 -10.93 -0.54
C ASP A 12 19.10 -11.31 -1.65
N ALA A 13 17.85 -11.64 -1.31
CA ALA A 13 16.79 -11.89 -2.30
C ALA A 13 16.45 -10.63 -3.11
N LEU A 14 16.34 -9.45 -2.47
CA LEU A 14 16.14 -8.16 -3.16
C LEU A 14 17.30 -7.84 -4.11
N LEU A 15 18.54 -8.07 -3.69
CA LEU A 15 19.73 -7.87 -4.52
C LEU A 15 19.76 -8.84 -5.70
N ALA A 16 19.38 -10.11 -5.49
CA ALA A 16 19.30 -11.12 -6.55
C ALA A 16 18.23 -10.77 -7.60
N GLU A 17 17.03 -10.34 -7.18
CA GLU A 17 15.98 -9.87 -8.11
C GLU A 17 16.44 -8.65 -8.92
N GLN A 18 17.08 -7.65 -8.29
CA GLN A 18 17.61 -6.49 -9.03
C GLN A 18 18.70 -6.88 -10.03
N ALA A 19 19.65 -7.74 -9.64
CA ALA A 19 20.70 -8.23 -10.54
C ALA A 19 20.12 -9.04 -11.72
N GLN A 20 19.09 -9.85 -11.47
CA GLN A 20 18.39 -10.61 -12.51
C GLN A 20 17.60 -9.68 -13.45
N GLN A 21 16.92 -8.64 -12.93
CA GLN A 21 16.26 -7.63 -13.75
C GLN A 21 17.26 -6.87 -14.64
N GLN A 22 18.42 -6.45 -14.11
CA GLN A 22 19.44 -5.78 -14.91
C GLN A 22 19.96 -6.69 -16.05
N ARG A 23 20.27 -7.96 -15.75
CA ARG A 23 20.64 -8.95 -16.78
C ARG A 23 19.55 -9.12 -17.84
N ARG A 24 18.27 -9.15 -17.44
CA ARG A 24 17.13 -9.26 -18.36
C ARG A 24 17.00 -8.03 -19.27
N ARG A 25 17.21 -6.81 -18.74
CA ARG A 25 17.25 -5.56 -19.53
C ARG A 25 18.41 -5.58 -20.56
N TRP A 26 19.60 -6.04 -20.17
CA TRP A 26 20.74 -6.21 -21.08
C TRP A 26 20.48 -7.22 -22.20
N LEU A 27 19.90 -8.38 -21.89
CA LEU A 27 19.54 -9.40 -22.89
C LEU A 27 18.50 -8.88 -23.89
N ILE A 28 17.51 -8.10 -23.43
CA ILE A 28 16.53 -7.43 -24.32
C ILE A 28 17.22 -6.40 -25.22
N ALA A 29 18.14 -5.59 -24.69
CA ALA A 29 18.89 -4.61 -25.49
C ALA A 29 19.73 -5.28 -26.59
N ILE A 30 20.38 -6.41 -26.29
CA ILE A 30 21.13 -7.21 -27.27
C ILE A 30 20.19 -7.81 -28.33
N ALA A 31 19.02 -8.32 -27.94
CA ALA A 31 18.03 -8.84 -28.88
C ALA A 31 17.48 -7.76 -29.83
N VAL A 32 17.22 -6.55 -29.32
CA VAL A 32 16.80 -5.40 -30.14
C VAL A 32 17.91 -4.97 -31.12
N LEU A 33 19.18 -4.95 -30.67
CA LEU A 33 20.32 -4.64 -31.53
C LEU A 33 20.44 -5.63 -32.71
N LEU A 34 20.31 -6.93 -32.43
CA LEU A 34 20.33 -7.98 -33.45
C LEU A 34 19.15 -7.88 -34.43
N LEU A 35 17.95 -7.52 -33.94
CA LEU A 35 16.76 -7.34 -34.78
C LEU A 35 16.88 -6.11 -35.69
N LEU A 36 17.47 -5.00 -35.20
CA LEU A 36 17.79 -3.83 -36.02
C LEU A 36 18.83 -4.17 -37.12
N LEU A 37 19.86 -4.95 -36.80
CA LEU A 37 20.83 -5.44 -37.78
C LEU A 37 20.20 -6.34 -38.85
N ALA A 38 19.22 -7.17 -38.48
CA ALA A 38 18.46 -7.99 -39.44
C ALA A 38 17.54 -7.15 -40.34
N LEU A 39 16.88 -6.11 -39.82
CA LEU A 39 16.07 -5.20 -40.64
C LEU A 39 16.93 -4.41 -41.64
N LEU A 40 18.14 -4.00 -41.26
CA LEU A 40 19.09 -3.33 -42.15
C LEU A 40 19.56 -4.23 -43.30
N SER A 41 19.77 -5.53 -43.07
CA SER A 41 20.17 -6.45 -44.14
C SER A 41 19.03 -6.80 -45.10
N LEU A 42 17.77 -6.88 -44.62
CA LEU A 42 16.60 -7.03 -45.49
C LEU A 42 16.37 -5.78 -46.36
N GLY A 43 16.55 -4.58 -45.81
CA GLY A 43 16.40 -3.31 -46.55
C GLY A 43 17.36 -3.20 -47.74
N TRP A 44 18.61 -3.64 -47.56
CA TRP A 44 19.62 -3.66 -48.64
C TRP A 44 19.25 -4.63 -49.79
N LEU A 45 18.57 -5.74 -49.47
CA LEU A 45 18.18 -6.77 -50.43
C LEU A 45 16.97 -6.34 -51.30
N ALA A 46 16.05 -5.55 -50.73
CA ALA A 46 14.88 -5.03 -51.46
C ALA A 46 15.25 -4.02 -52.57
N GLN A 47 16.40 -3.35 -52.47
CA GLN A 47 16.81 -2.28 -53.38
C GLN A 47 17.29 -2.78 -54.77
N GLN A 48 17.45 -4.10 -54.95
CA GLN A 48 17.93 -4.72 -56.20
C GLN A 48 16.81 -5.11 -57.20
N VAL A 49 15.53 -5.04 -56.82
CA VAL A 49 14.42 -5.73 -57.52
C VAL A 49 13.50 -4.77 -58.30
N LEU A 50 13.76 -3.46 -58.29
CA LEU A 50 12.87 -2.42 -58.84
C LEU A 50 13.50 -1.62 -60.01
N ILE A 51 14.15 -2.34 -60.94
CA ILE A 51 14.54 -1.82 -62.25
C ILE A 51 13.94 -2.75 -63.32
N ASN A 52 13.29 -2.15 -64.33
CA ASN A 52 12.27 -2.74 -65.21
C ASN A 52 10.93 -2.99 -64.47
N SER A 53 9.76 -2.77 -65.07
CA SER A 53 9.44 -2.40 -66.46
C SER A 53 8.48 -1.18 -66.54
N SER A 54 8.31 -0.62 -67.75
CA SER A 54 7.53 0.60 -67.98
C SER A 54 6.76 0.57 -69.32
N THR A 55 5.84 1.52 -69.47
CA THR A 55 5.18 1.94 -70.75
C THR A 55 4.12 0.97 -71.36
N PRO A 56 3.16 1.46 -72.19
CA PRO A 56 1.75 1.11 -71.98
C PRO A 56 0.91 0.87 -73.28
N ALA A 57 -0.41 1.02 -73.15
CA ALA A 57 -1.43 1.36 -74.17
C ALA A 57 -1.95 0.27 -75.13
N ALA A 58 -3.29 0.19 -75.21
CA ALA A 58 -4.09 0.11 -76.44
C ALA A 58 -5.58 0.36 -76.11
N ALA A 59 -6.40 0.80 -77.09
CA ALA A 59 -7.84 0.99 -76.93
C ALA A 59 -8.59 0.81 -78.27
N GLN A 60 -9.81 0.25 -78.22
CA GLN A 60 -10.86 0.25 -79.26
C GLN A 60 -12.15 -0.38 -78.64
N GLN A 61 -13.42 0.01 -78.85
CA GLN A 61 -14.19 0.54 -80.00
C GLN A 61 -14.38 -0.47 -81.15
N LEU A 62 -15.56 -0.69 -81.77
CA LEU A 62 -16.92 -0.10 -81.72
C LEU A 62 -18.00 -1.23 -81.55
N GLU A 63 -19.32 -1.18 -81.77
CA GLU A 63 -20.28 -0.41 -82.62
C GLU A 63 -21.70 -0.47 -81.97
N SER A 64 -22.59 0.53 -82.07
CA SER A 64 -23.70 0.72 -83.05
C SER A 64 -24.81 -0.36 -83.02
N SER A 65 -26.12 -0.09 -83.20
CA SER A 65 -26.79 1.02 -83.93
C SER A 65 -28.19 1.42 -83.38
N ALA A 66 -28.78 2.49 -83.93
CA ALA A 66 -30.22 2.82 -83.88
C ALA A 66 -31.03 1.97 -84.91
N ASP A 67 -32.36 2.09 -85.15
CA ASP A 67 -33.23 3.27 -85.33
C ASP A 67 -34.75 2.90 -85.36
N ALA A 68 -35.67 3.89 -85.44
CA ALA A 68 -37.09 3.88 -85.89
C ALA A 68 -38.10 2.85 -85.27
N SER A 69 -39.25 3.24 -84.68
CA SER A 69 -40.49 3.79 -85.29
C SER A 69 -41.17 2.85 -86.31
N ALA A 70 -42.48 2.57 -86.30
CA ALA A 70 -43.63 2.90 -85.42
C ALA A 70 -44.75 1.82 -85.68
N GLU A 71 -46.08 1.92 -85.49
CA GLU A 71 -47.05 2.98 -85.10
C GLU A 71 -48.42 2.33 -84.76
N LYS A 72 -49.26 2.94 -83.88
CA LYS A 72 -50.74 3.10 -84.06
C LYS A 72 -51.50 3.80 -82.92
N GLN A 73 -51.86 5.07 -83.20
CA GLN A 73 -53.16 5.77 -83.11
C GLN A 73 -54.30 5.38 -82.11
N PRO A 74 -55.26 6.31 -81.83
CA PRO A 74 -55.80 6.50 -80.47
C PRO A 74 -57.32 6.29 -80.34
N GLU A 75 -57.83 6.49 -79.12
CA GLU A 75 -59.25 6.78 -78.89
C GLU A 75 -59.42 8.01 -77.98
N GLN A 76 -60.20 9.00 -78.41
CA GLN A 76 -60.47 10.23 -77.68
C GLN A 76 -61.78 10.10 -76.87
N ALA A 77 -61.67 9.78 -75.59
CA ALA A 77 -62.75 10.07 -74.66
C ALA A 77 -62.80 11.58 -74.41
N LEU A 78 -63.90 12.25 -74.79
CA LEU A 78 -64.10 13.65 -74.43
C LEU A 78 -64.29 13.75 -72.91
N ALA A 79 -63.46 14.53 -72.25
CA ALA A 79 -63.71 14.93 -70.87
C ALA A 79 -64.95 15.85 -70.82
N THR A 80 -66.09 15.29 -70.44
CA THR A 80 -67.16 16.08 -69.83
C THR A 80 -66.61 16.73 -68.56
N PRO A 81 -67.02 17.97 -68.22
CA PRO A 81 -66.76 18.51 -66.90
C PRO A 81 -67.59 17.69 -65.89
N ASP A 82 -66.98 16.66 -65.31
CA ASP A 82 -67.57 15.94 -64.18
C ASP A 82 -67.55 16.88 -62.98
N THR A 83 -68.67 17.57 -62.77
CA THR A 83 -68.95 18.27 -61.52
C THR A 83 -69.18 17.23 -60.44
N GLY A 84 -68.08 16.64 -59.96
CA GLY A 84 -68.05 15.84 -58.74
C GLY A 84 -68.80 16.60 -57.64
N THR A 85 -69.58 15.86 -56.86
CA THR A 85 -70.68 16.42 -56.04
C THR A 85 -70.21 17.55 -55.13
N ASP A 86 -71.13 18.47 -54.76
CA ASP A 86 -70.83 19.62 -53.89
C ASP A 86 -70.06 19.20 -52.62
N GLU A 87 -70.37 18.01 -52.10
CA GLU A 87 -69.68 17.38 -50.99
C GLU A 87 -68.20 17.03 -51.29
N GLN A 88 -67.89 16.48 -52.47
CA GLN A 88 -66.52 16.21 -52.90
C GLN A 88 -65.72 17.51 -53.10
N GLN A 89 -66.34 18.55 -53.66
CA GLN A 89 -65.68 19.86 -53.79
C GLN A 89 -65.42 20.50 -52.42
N ALA A 90 -66.39 20.43 -51.50
CA ALA A 90 -66.21 20.89 -50.12
C ALA A 90 -65.09 20.12 -49.38
N GLN A 91 -65.01 18.80 -49.56
CA GLN A 91 -63.94 17.97 -49.01
C GLN A 91 -62.57 18.35 -49.59
N ARG A 92 -62.43 18.50 -50.91
CA ARG A 92 -61.18 18.93 -51.58
C ARG A 92 -60.75 20.32 -51.09
N ARG A 93 -61.68 21.27 -51.00
CA ARG A 93 -61.47 22.62 -50.44
C ARG A 93 -60.95 22.56 -49.00
N GLN A 94 -61.55 21.72 -48.15
CA GLN A 94 -61.10 21.53 -46.77
C GLN A 94 -59.71 20.90 -46.69
N GLN A 95 -59.40 19.90 -47.51
CA GLN A 95 -58.08 19.28 -47.58
C GLN A 95 -57.00 20.30 -47.98
N PHE A 96 -57.28 21.18 -48.95
CA PHE A 96 -56.35 22.24 -49.33
C PHE A 96 -56.09 23.22 -48.18
N MET A 97 -57.14 23.67 -47.50
CA MET A 97 -57.03 24.55 -46.32
C MET A 97 -56.29 23.90 -45.14
N GLN A 98 -56.25 22.57 -45.07
CA GLN A 98 -55.44 21.83 -44.07
C GLN A 98 -53.99 21.64 -44.51
N GLN A 99 -53.73 21.41 -45.81
CA GLN A 99 -52.38 21.15 -46.32
C GLN A 99 -51.54 22.41 -46.56
N LEU A 100 -52.17 23.54 -46.93
CA LEU A 100 -51.45 24.79 -47.20
C LEU A 100 -50.64 25.27 -45.98
N PRO A 101 -51.20 25.39 -44.75
CA PRO A 101 -50.40 25.80 -43.59
C PRO A 101 -49.25 24.84 -43.26
N ILE A 102 -49.39 23.54 -43.55
CA ILE A 102 -48.34 22.53 -43.36
C ILE A 102 -47.19 22.77 -44.35
N PHE A 103 -47.49 23.16 -45.59
CA PHE A 103 -46.46 23.58 -46.54
C PHE A 103 -45.79 24.88 -46.08
N GLU A 104 -46.57 25.92 -45.74
CA GLU A 104 -46.05 27.25 -45.41
C GLU A 104 -45.19 27.27 -44.13
N GLN A 105 -45.70 26.68 -43.05
CA GLN A 105 -45.02 26.68 -41.75
C GLN A 105 -43.94 25.58 -41.65
N GLY A 106 -44.06 24.52 -42.46
CA GLY A 106 -43.15 23.38 -42.45
C GLY A 106 -42.06 23.44 -43.52
N LEU A 107 -42.45 23.39 -44.80
CA LEU A 107 -41.52 23.25 -45.92
C LEU A 107 -40.98 24.60 -46.42
N GLU A 108 -41.85 25.59 -46.64
CA GLU A 108 -41.46 26.91 -47.15
C GLU A 108 -40.52 27.64 -46.19
N ALA A 109 -40.78 27.54 -44.88
CA ALA A 109 -39.88 28.01 -43.81
C ALA A 109 -38.50 27.32 -43.78
N GLN A 110 -38.31 26.19 -44.47
CA GLN A 110 -37.00 25.53 -44.66
C GLN A 110 -36.40 25.86 -46.04
N LEU A 111 -37.20 25.78 -47.11
CA LEU A 111 -36.78 26.10 -48.48
C LEU A 111 -36.31 27.55 -48.65
N THR A 112 -36.88 28.48 -47.89
CA THR A 112 -36.49 29.90 -47.91
C THR A 112 -35.26 30.23 -47.06
N GLN A 113 -34.71 29.27 -46.29
CA GLN A 113 -33.48 29.48 -45.55
C GLN A 113 -32.31 29.71 -46.52
N ALA A 114 -31.47 30.70 -46.23
CA ALA A 114 -30.49 31.22 -47.19
C ALA A 114 -29.52 30.14 -47.72
N HIS A 115 -29.20 29.13 -46.91
CA HIS A 115 -28.32 28.04 -47.31
C HIS A 115 -29.03 26.99 -48.19
N VAL A 116 -30.28 26.62 -47.91
CA VAL A 116 -31.10 25.74 -48.78
C VAL A 116 -31.38 26.42 -50.11
N LYS A 117 -31.79 27.70 -50.08
CA LYS A 117 -31.99 28.51 -51.29
C LYS A 117 -30.73 28.61 -52.13
N ARG A 118 -29.54 28.82 -51.52
CA ARG A 118 -28.27 28.84 -52.25
C ARG A 118 -27.88 27.47 -52.84
N PHE A 119 -28.25 26.37 -52.18
CA PHE A 119 -27.97 25.02 -52.67
C PHE A 119 -28.82 24.63 -53.90
N ALA A 120 -30.10 25.05 -53.94
CA ALA A 120 -31.06 24.57 -54.93
C ALA A 120 -31.96 25.67 -55.50
N GLU A 121 -31.42 26.87 -55.79
CA GLU A 121 -32.18 28.09 -56.10
C GLU A 121 -33.30 27.91 -57.14
N SER A 122 -32.99 27.26 -58.27
CA SER A 122 -33.95 27.01 -59.35
C SER A 122 -35.08 26.06 -58.94
N ALA A 123 -34.76 25.01 -58.18
CA ALA A 123 -35.75 24.04 -57.69
C ALA A 123 -36.62 24.63 -56.56
N VAL A 124 -36.04 25.44 -55.66
CA VAL A 124 -36.78 26.20 -54.65
C VAL A 124 -37.74 27.18 -55.34
N THR A 125 -37.30 27.87 -56.37
CA THR A 125 -38.15 28.77 -57.17
C THR A 125 -39.29 28.02 -57.87
N ALA A 126 -39.03 26.82 -58.41
CA ALA A 126 -40.05 25.97 -59.01
C ALA A 126 -41.11 25.50 -58.00
N ALA A 127 -40.69 25.02 -56.82
CA ALA A 127 -41.61 24.55 -55.77
C ALA A 127 -42.51 25.69 -55.24
N LEU A 128 -41.96 26.91 -55.09
CA LEU A 128 -42.73 28.09 -54.70
C LEU A 128 -43.64 28.58 -55.84
N ALA A 129 -43.25 28.42 -57.11
CA ALA A 129 -44.12 28.69 -58.25
C ALA A 129 -45.30 27.71 -58.34
N ALA A 130 -45.09 26.42 -58.06
CA ALA A 130 -46.16 25.42 -57.96
C ALA A 130 -47.13 25.74 -56.81
N LYS A 131 -46.63 26.16 -55.63
CA LYS A 131 -47.47 26.69 -54.54
C LYS A 131 -48.32 27.90 -55.02
N GLN A 132 -47.72 28.83 -55.76
CA GLN A 132 -48.44 30.00 -56.28
C GLN A 132 -49.51 29.62 -57.32
N GLN A 133 -49.25 28.64 -58.19
CA GLN A 133 -50.24 28.09 -59.11
C GLN A 133 -51.39 27.40 -58.36
N ALA A 134 -51.08 26.67 -57.29
CA ALA A 134 -52.07 26.05 -56.42
C ALA A 134 -53.03 27.06 -55.77
N LEU A 135 -52.50 28.21 -55.32
CA LEU A 135 -53.30 29.32 -54.78
C LEU A 135 -54.21 29.95 -55.85
N VAL A 136 -53.75 30.09 -57.09
CA VAL A 136 -54.56 30.61 -58.20
C VAL A 136 -55.68 29.64 -58.58
N ALA A 137 -55.39 28.34 -58.67
CA ALA A 137 -56.40 27.31 -58.91
C ALA A 137 -57.48 27.31 -57.80
N PHE A 138 -57.06 27.39 -56.53
CA PHE A 138 -57.98 27.46 -55.39
C PHE A 138 -58.87 28.71 -55.42
N ALA A 139 -58.32 29.87 -55.80
CA ALA A 139 -59.07 31.12 -55.94
C ALA A 139 -60.09 31.07 -57.09
N ASN A 140 -59.81 30.31 -58.14
CA ASN A 140 -60.72 30.07 -59.26
C ASN A 140 -61.78 28.97 -58.98
N GLY A 141 -61.71 28.29 -57.82
CA GLY A 141 -62.61 27.20 -57.44
C GLY A 141 -62.19 25.82 -57.96
N ASP A 142 -61.07 25.70 -58.68
CA ASP A 142 -60.53 24.39 -59.09
C ASP A 142 -59.75 23.76 -57.93
N TYR A 143 -60.48 23.14 -57.01
CA TYR A 143 -59.91 22.47 -55.83
C TYR A 143 -59.13 21.20 -56.18
N GLU A 144 -59.26 20.65 -57.39
CA GLU A 144 -58.51 19.47 -57.83
C GLU A 144 -57.13 19.85 -58.33
N GLN A 145 -57.05 20.81 -59.27
CA GLN A 145 -55.79 21.39 -59.71
C GLN A 145 -55.04 22.06 -58.55
N ALA A 146 -55.75 22.71 -57.62
CA ALA A 146 -55.15 23.28 -56.41
C ALA A 146 -54.47 22.22 -55.53
N LEU A 147 -55.13 21.09 -55.27
CA LEU A 147 -54.55 19.97 -54.51
C LEU A 147 -53.39 19.31 -55.26
N GLN A 148 -53.49 19.17 -56.58
CA GLN A 148 -52.41 18.62 -57.41
C GLN A 148 -51.16 19.50 -57.35
N GLN A 149 -51.31 20.82 -57.59
CA GLN A 149 -50.19 21.77 -57.58
C GLN A 149 -49.57 21.95 -56.20
N LEU A 150 -50.37 21.94 -55.12
CA LEU A 150 -49.85 21.95 -53.75
C LEU A 150 -49.14 20.64 -53.41
N GLY A 151 -49.65 19.50 -53.89
CA GLY A 151 -49.00 18.19 -53.78
C GLY A 151 -47.66 18.14 -54.50
N GLU A 152 -47.58 18.65 -55.72
CA GLU A 152 -46.34 18.76 -56.48
C GLU A 152 -45.32 19.66 -55.77
N ALA A 153 -45.72 20.88 -55.36
CA ALA A 153 -44.88 21.78 -54.57
C ALA A 153 -44.31 21.09 -53.31
N ARG A 154 -45.15 20.30 -52.62
CA ARG A 154 -44.79 19.55 -51.41
C ARG A 154 -43.77 18.45 -51.68
N GLU A 155 -43.93 17.66 -52.74
CA GLU A 155 -42.96 16.60 -53.07
C GLU A 155 -41.65 17.16 -53.64
N GLN A 156 -41.71 18.21 -54.49
CA GLN A 156 -40.52 18.96 -54.91
C GLN A 156 -39.76 19.51 -53.69
N GLY A 157 -40.48 20.14 -52.74
CA GLY A 157 -39.92 20.69 -51.50
C GLY A 157 -39.23 19.64 -50.63
N LYS A 158 -39.85 18.47 -50.43
CA LYS A 158 -39.23 17.33 -49.74
C LYS A 158 -37.97 16.85 -50.45
N ALA A 159 -38.00 16.71 -51.77
CA ALA A 159 -36.87 16.23 -52.56
C ALA A 159 -35.65 17.17 -52.47
N ILE A 160 -35.89 18.49 -52.46
CA ILE A 160 -34.85 19.51 -52.24
C ILE A 160 -34.20 19.34 -50.86
N LEU A 161 -35.01 19.26 -49.80
CA LEU A 161 -34.51 19.14 -48.42
C LEU A 161 -33.78 17.80 -48.19
N ALA A 162 -34.30 16.69 -48.74
CA ALA A 162 -33.65 15.39 -48.67
C ALA A 162 -32.28 15.38 -49.39
N ASN A 163 -32.20 15.96 -50.58
CA ASN A 163 -30.94 16.10 -51.33
C ASN A 163 -29.93 17.01 -50.61
N TRP A 164 -30.39 18.12 -50.04
CA TRP A 164 -29.54 19.00 -49.21
C TRP A 164 -29.00 18.27 -47.99
N GLN A 165 -29.86 17.57 -47.24
CA GLN A 165 -29.47 16.81 -46.05
C GLN A 165 -28.51 15.67 -46.38
N GLN A 166 -28.77 14.92 -47.46
CA GLN A 166 -27.89 13.86 -47.95
C GLN A 166 -26.51 14.43 -48.35
N THR A 167 -26.48 15.55 -49.06
CA THR A 167 -25.22 16.20 -49.47
C THR A 167 -24.44 16.70 -48.26
N LEU A 168 -25.10 17.34 -47.28
CA LEU A 168 -24.51 17.79 -46.03
C LEU A 168 -23.91 16.61 -45.24
N GLN A 169 -24.68 15.53 -45.05
CA GLN A 169 -24.23 14.33 -44.36
C GLN A 169 -23.05 13.66 -45.07
N GLN A 170 -23.05 13.62 -46.41
CA GLN A 170 -21.93 13.14 -47.19
C GLN A 170 -20.67 13.97 -46.94
N ARG A 171 -20.74 15.32 -47.04
CA ARG A 171 -19.56 16.18 -46.83
C ARG A 171 -19.03 16.13 -45.39
N LEU A 172 -19.91 16.02 -44.39
CA LEU A 172 -19.51 15.79 -43.01
C LEU A 172 -18.81 14.44 -42.83
N SER A 173 -19.31 13.37 -43.46
CA SER A 173 -18.69 12.04 -43.40
C SER A 173 -17.33 11.99 -44.12
N GLU A 174 -17.23 12.59 -45.31
CA GLU A 174 -15.96 12.78 -46.03
C GLU A 174 -14.93 13.50 -45.15
N ALA A 175 -15.33 14.59 -44.48
CA ALA A 175 -14.47 15.34 -43.59
C ALA A 175 -14.02 14.55 -42.35
N GLN A 176 -14.94 13.82 -41.71
CA GLN A 176 -14.65 12.97 -40.55
C GLN A 176 -13.70 11.82 -40.91
N GLN A 177 -13.91 11.16 -42.05
CA GLN A 177 -13.06 10.06 -42.53
C GLN A 177 -11.65 10.54 -42.88
N ALA A 178 -11.54 11.67 -43.58
CA ALA A 178 -10.25 12.28 -43.88
C ALA A 178 -9.51 12.69 -42.60
N PHE A 179 -10.20 13.27 -41.61
CA PHE A 179 -9.58 13.65 -40.34
C PHE A 179 -9.14 12.44 -39.50
N ALA A 180 -9.94 11.37 -39.48
CA ALA A 180 -9.60 10.10 -38.82
C ALA A 180 -8.44 9.36 -39.51
N SER A 181 -8.14 9.71 -40.76
CA SER A 181 -7.01 9.19 -41.55
C SER A 181 -5.81 10.15 -41.58
N ASP A 182 -5.78 11.15 -40.68
CA ASP A 182 -4.80 12.24 -40.59
C ASP A 182 -4.60 13.06 -41.90
N GLN A 183 -5.54 12.99 -42.85
CA GLN A 183 -5.56 13.74 -44.12
C GLN A 183 -6.14 15.15 -43.93
N VAL A 184 -5.52 15.95 -43.05
CA VAL A 184 -6.04 17.25 -42.57
C VAL A 184 -6.53 18.18 -43.68
N SER A 185 -5.76 18.35 -44.76
CA SER A 185 -6.12 19.25 -45.86
C SER A 185 -7.36 18.79 -46.63
N ALA A 186 -7.56 17.48 -46.78
CA ALA A 186 -8.77 16.92 -47.37
C ALA A 186 -9.97 17.04 -46.42
N ALA A 187 -9.74 16.83 -45.11
CA ALA A 187 -10.75 17.02 -44.07
C ALA A 187 -11.25 18.46 -44.01
N GLN A 188 -10.33 19.43 -44.06
CA GLN A 188 -10.66 20.86 -44.12
C GLN A 188 -11.48 21.20 -45.36
N LEU A 189 -11.04 20.78 -46.56
CA LEU A 189 -11.75 21.05 -47.81
C LEU A 189 -13.15 20.40 -47.87
N ALA A 190 -13.33 19.22 -47.29
CA ALA A 190 -14.64 18.58 -47.17
C ALA A 190 -15.53 19.29 -46.15
N LEU A 191 -14.96 19.73 -45.02
CA LEU A 191 -15.68 20.46 -43.98
C LEU A 191 -16.10 21.87 -44.43
N GLU A 192 -15.26 22.60 -45.15
CA GLU A 192 -15.60 23.90 -45.74
C GLU A 192 -16.80 23.77 -46.69
N LYS A 193 -16.90 22.68 -47.45
CA LYS A 193 -18.07 22.36 -48.28
C LYS A 193 -19.31 22.02 -47.44
N ALA A 194 -19.16 21.34 -46.31
CA ALA A 194 -20.27 21.06 -45.39
C ALA A 194 -20.80 22.33 -44.72
N LEU A 195 -19.91 23.19 -44.19
CA LEU A 195 -20.27 24.45 -43.53
C LEU A 195 -20.80 25.51 -44.52
N LEU A 196 -20.55 25.34 -45.82
CA LEU A 196 -21.22 26.14 -46.87
C LEU A 196 -22.70 25.71 -47.08
N LEU A 197 -23.05 24.47 -46.72
CA LEU A 197 -24.43 23.96 -46.77
C LEU A 197 -25.19 24.18 -45.46
N ASP A 198 -24.51 24.14 -44.31
CA ASP A 198 -25.05 24.41 -42.97
C ASP A 198 -23.94 25.01 -42.06
N PRO A 199 -23.88 26.35 -41.90
CA PRO A 199 -22.87 27.00 -41.06
C PRO A 199 -23.02 26.72 -39.56
N ASP A 200 -24.24 26.44 -39.11
CA ASP A 200 -24.60 26.26 -37.69
C ASP A 200 -24.47 24.78 -37.24
N ASN A 201 -24.05 23.91 -38.16
CA ASN A 201 -23.93 22.48 -37.94
C ASN A 201 -23.00 22.14 -36.78
N GLN A 202 -23.56 21.63 -35.69
CA GLN A 202 -22.79 21.33 -34.47
C GLN A 202 -21.68 20.31 -34.69
N GLN A 203 -21.87 19.30 -35.55
CA GLN A 203 -20.81 18.33 -35.88
C GLN A 203 -19.70 18.98 -36.72
N GLY A 204 -20.09 19.83 -37.68
CA GLY A 204 -19.15 20.59 -38.49
C GLY A 204 -18.29 21.55 -37.66
N GLN A 205 -18.92 22.35 -36.78
CA GLN A 205 -18.23 23.30 -35.89
C GLN A 205 -17.28 22.58 -34.93
N GLN A 206 -17.68 21.44 -34.35
CA GLN A 206 -16.80 20.62 -33.50
C GLN A 206 -15.60 20.07 -34.29
N LEU A 207 -15.81 19.59 -35.52
CA LEU A 207 -14.70 19.13 -36.36
C LEU A 207 -13.77 20.29 -36.78
N GLN A 208 -14.31 21.49 -37.00
CA GLN A 208 -13.53 22.68 -37.36
C GLN A 208 -12.53 23.05 -36.27
N GLN A 209 -12.98 23.07 -35.01
CA GLN A 209 -12.13 23.33 -33.85
C GLN A 209 -10.99 22.31 -33.75
N ARG A 210 -11.29 21.02 -33.98
CA ARG A 210 -10.32 19.92 -33.92
C ARG A 210 -9.31 19.95 -35.08
N ILE A 211 -9.74 20.36 -36.27
CA ILE A 211 -8.84 20.59 -37.42
C ILE A 211 -7.89 21.77 -37.14
N ALA A 212 -8.40 22.87 -36.58
CA ALA A 212 -7.60 24.07 -36.30
C ALA A 212 -6.44 23.81 -35.32
N VAL A 213 -6.63 22.99 -34.28
CA VAL A 213 -5.58 22.63 -33.31
C VAL A 213 -4.68 21.47 -33.77
N TYR A 214 -5.07 20.73 -34.81
CA TYR A 214 -4.35 19.52 -35.24
C TYR A 214 -2.84 19.75 -35.52
N PRO A 215 -2.39 20.85 -36.15
CA PRO A 215 -0.96 21.06 -36.41
C PRO A 215 -0.09 21.06 -35.14
N GLU A 216 -0.63 21.48 -34.00
CA GLU A 216 0.06 21.36 -32.71
C GLU A 216 -0.05 19.96 -32.12
N VAL A 217 -1.23 19.34 -32.17
CA VAL A 217 -1.45 17.95 -31.74
C VAL A 217 -0.49 16.99 -32.45
N SER A 218 -0.32 17.14 -33.77
CA SER A 218 0.62 16.36 -34.57
C SER A 218 2.06 16.50 -34.08
N ARG A 219 2.53 17.74 -33.85
CA ARG A 219 3.88 18.02 -33.32
C ARG A 219 4.10 17.42 -31.93
N TRP A 220 3.08 17.36 -31.09
CA TRP A 220 3.16 16.68 -29.79
C TRP A 220 3.13 15.14 -29.93
N LEU A 221 2.41 14.59 -30.92
CA LEU A 221 2.48 13.15 -31.25
C LEU A 221 3.82 12.75 -31.88
N ASP A 222 4.47 13.63 -32.65
CA ASP A 222 5.85 13.45 -33.11
C ASP A 222 6.82 13.42 -31.92
N ARG A 223 6.71 14.39 -31.00
CA ARG A 223 7.50 14.42 -29.76
C ARG A 223 7.29 13.19 -28.88
N TYR A 224 6.05 12.69 -28.80
CA TYR A 224 5.76 11.45 -28.10
C TYR A 224 6.50 10.26 -28.73
N ARG A 225 6.44 10.11 -30.07
CA ARG A 225 7.15 9.03 -30.79
C ARG A 225 8.67 9.11 -30.62
N VAL A 226 9.26 10.31 -30.67
CA VAL A 226 10.70 10.50 -30.36
C VAL A 226 11.00 10.11 -28.91
N ALA A 227 10.19 10.56 -27.95
CA ALA A 227 10.37 10.25 -26.55
C ALA A 227 10.19 8.75 -26.22
N GLU A 228 9.44 7.98 -27.02
CA GLU A 228 9.42 6.51 -26.92
C GLU A 228 10.72 5.87 -27.39
N VAL A 229 11.31 6.33 -28.50
CA VAL A 229 12.62 5.85 -28.98
C VAL A 229 13.74 6.20 -27.99
N GLU A 230 13.70 7.38 -27.38
CA GLU A 230 14.62 7.80 -26.31
C GLU A 230 14.37 7.09 -24.96
N ASN A 231 13.26 6.35 -24.81
CA ASN A 231 12.76 5.85 -23.52
C ASN A 231 12.57 6.95 -22.45
N ASN A 232 12.35 8.20 -22.89
CA ASN A 232 12.19 9.39 -22.07
C ASN A 232 10.76 9.48 -21.50
N LEU A 233 10.50 8.73 -20.43
CA LEU A 233 9.16 8.59 -19.83
C LEU A 233 8.53 9.93 -19.43
N SER A 234 9.33 10.90 -18.96
CA SER A 234 8.89 12.26 -18.64
C SER A 234 8.36 13.00 -19.88
N ALA A 235 9.08 12.97 -21.01
CA ALA A 235 8.63 13.62 -22.24
C ALA A 235 7.43 12.90 -22.87
N GLN A 236 7.33 11.57 -22.74
CA GLN A 236 6.13 10.81 -23.14
C GLN A 236 4.88 11.27 -22.36
N ILE A 237 5.01 11.51 -21.05
CA ILE A 237 3.91 11.98 -20.19
C ILE A 237 3.51 13.42 -20.51
N ASP A 238 4.46 14.34 -20.69
CA ASP A 238 4.15 15.72 -21.08
C ASP A 238 3.47 15.77 -22.45
N ALA A 239 4.04 15.10 -23.46
CA ALA A 239 3.51 15.09 -24.83
C ALA A 239 2.06 14.60 -24.89
N LEU A 240 1.71 13.47 -24.24
CA LEU A 240 0.32 13.01 -24.18
C LEU A 240 -0.58 13.95 -23.35
N THR A 241 -0.04 14.59 -22.30
CA THR A 241 -0.80 15.59 -21.52
C THR A 241 -1.12 16.82 -22.39
N LYS A 242 -0.22 17.26 -23.28
CA LYS A 242 -0.47 18.35 -24.24
C LYS A 242 -1.48 17.93 -25.32
N VAL A 243 -1.35 16.72 -25.88
CA VAL A 243 -2.32 16.17 -26.86
C VAL A 243 -3.75 16.19 -26.32
N LEU A 244 -3.95 15.72 -25.07
CA LEU A 244 -5.28 15.67 -24.45
C LEU A 244 -5.80 17.03 -23.99
N ALA A 245 -4.93 18.02 -23.75
CA ALA A 245 -5.33 19.40 -23.48
C ALA A 245 -5.75 20.16 -24.76
N LEU A 246 -5.17 19.80 -25.91
CA LEU A 246 -5.48 20.40 -27.22
C LEU A 246 -6.70 19.78 -27.91
N ASP A 247 -6.82 18.45 -27.91
CA ASP A 247 -7.96 17.72 -28.48
C ASP A 247 -8.53 16.71 -27.46
N PRO A 248 -9.40 17.16 -26.53
CA PRO A 248 -10.00 16.31 -25.50
C PRO A 248 -10.77 15.10 -26.05
N ALA A 249 -11.27 15.16 -27.29
CA ALA A 249 -11.96 14.02 -27.90
C ALA A 249 -11.03 12.82 -28.17
N ARG A 250 -9.69 12.99 -28.06
CA ARG A 250 -8.71 11.89 -28.10
C ARG A 250 -8.52 11.18 -26.74
N GLN A 251 -9.29 11.52 -25.71
CA GLN A 251 -9.18 10.90 -24.38
C GLN A 251 -9.41 9.39 -24.43
N SER A 252 -10.37 8.91 -25.24
CA SER A 252 -10.62 7.48 -25.47
C SER A 252 -9.41 6.73 -26.06
N THR A 253 -8.52 7.41 -26.78
CA THR A 253 -7.30 6.84 -27.38
C THR A 253 -6.11 6.85 -26.42
N TRP A 254 -5.85 7.97 -25.73
CA TRP A 254 -4.58 8.19 -25.03
C TRP A 254 -4.66 8.23 -23.50
N GLN A 255 -5.86 8.29 -22.89
CA GLN A 255 -5.98 8.37 -21.43
C GLN A 255 -5.38 7.16 -20.73
N GLN A 256 -5.61 5.95 -21.25
CA GLN A 256 -5.07 4.72 -20.67
C GLN A 256 -3.53 4.74 -20.75
N THR A 257 -2.98 4.98 -21.94
CA THR A 257 -1.52 5.10 -22.16
C THR A 257 -0.90 6.13 -21.22
N LEU A 258 -1.44 7.35 -21.13
CA LEU A 258 -0.94 8.39 -20.23
C LEU A 258 -0.99 7.95 -18.76
N SER A 259 -2.02 7.23 -18.35
CA SER A 259 -2.17 6.71 -16.98
C SER A 259 -1.14 5.60 -16.69
N ASP A 260 -0.89 4.71 -17.65
CA ASP A 260 0.13 3.66 -17.55
C ASP A 260 1.55 4.21 -17.49
N LYS A 261 1.87 5.21 -18.33
CA LYS A 261 3.18 5.89 -18.30
C LYS A 261 3.39 6.62 -16.95
N ARG A 262 2.37 7.29 -16.41
CA ARG A 262 2.42 7.93 -15.07
C ARG A 262 2.61 6.89 -13.95
N ARG A 263 1.91 5.76 -14.00
CA ARG A 263 2.09 4.64 -13.05
C ARG A 263 3.50 4.06 -13.10
N LEU A 264 4.08 3.90 -14.29
CA LEU A 264 5.47 3.48 -14.46
C LEU A 264 6.47 4.50 -13.89
N GLN A 265 6.17 5.80 -14.01
CA GLN A 265 7.02 6.86 -13.43
C GLN A 265 7.00 6.80 -11.89
N GLN A 266 5.84 6.59 -11.27
CA GLN A 266 5.70 6.40 -9.83
C GLN A 266 6.47 5.15 -9.34
N GLN A 267 6.41 4.05 -10.09
CA GLN A 267 7.19 2.83 -9.81
C GLN A 267 8.70 3.07 -9.88
N GLN A 268 9.20 3.78 -10.90
CA GLN A 268 10.62 4.13 -11.00
C GLN A 268 11.08 5.07 -9.87
N GLN A 269 10.23 5.99 -9.42
CA GLN A 269 10.50 6.83 -8.25
C GLN A 269 10.53 6.00 -6.97
N ALA A 270 9.58 5.09 -6.77
CA ALA A 270 9.54 4.16 -5.65
C ALA A 270 10.79 3.25 -5.63
N ASP A 271 11.21 2.69 -6.76
CA ASP A 271 12.45 1.90 -6.91
C ASP A 271 13.68 2.69 -6.43
N SER A 272 13.78 3.97 -6.79
CA SER A 272 14.90 4.83 -6.37
C SER A 272 14.93 5.06 -4.84
N TRP A 273 13.77 5.09 -4.19
CA TRP A 273 13.65 5.17 -2.74
C TRP A 273 13.89 3.81 -2.07
N VAL A 274 13.46 2.70 -2.68
CA VAL A 274 13.76 1.35 -2.20
C VAL A 274 15.26 1.10 -2.17
N THR A 275 15.99 1.47 -3.22
CA THR A 275 17.46 1.33 -3.27
C THR A 275 18.15 2.15 -2.17
N LYS A 276 17.68 3.38 -1.87
CA LYS A 276 18.18 4.17 -0.73
C LYS A 276 17.87 3.50 0.61
N GLY A 277 16.66 2.96 0.77
CA GLY A 277 16.24 2.26 1.99
C GLY A 277 17.05 0.99 2.26
N VAL A 278 17.32 0.19 1.23
CA VAL A 278 18.18 -1.00 1.33
C VAL A 278 19.62 -0.62 1.71
N ALA A 279 20.18 0.43 1.09
CA ALA A 279 21.52 0.92 1.44
C ALA A 279 21.59 1.44 2.90
N ALA A 280 20.55 2.13 3.38
CA ALA A 280 20.46 2.60 4.75
C ALA A 280 20.31 1.44 5.77
N LEU A 281 19.55 0.39 5.43
CA LEU A 281 19.51 -0.84 6.24
C LEU A 281 20.88 -1.54 6.29
N GLN A 282 21.61 -1.60 5.18
CA GLN A 282 22.97 -2.17 5.13
C GLN A 282 23.98 -1.37 5.97
N SER A 283 23.80 -0.05 6.13
CA SER A 283 24.61 0.77 7.03
C SER A 283 24.09 0.85 8.47
N GLY A 284 23.00 0.15 8.80
CA GLY A 284 22.36 0.20 10.12
C GLY A 284 21.61 1.52 10.43
N ASP A 285 21.46 2.42 9.46
CA ASP A 285 20.70 3.67 9.65
C ASP A 285 19.21 3.42 9.43
N LEU A 286 18.55 2.97 10.50
CA LEU A 286 17.12 2.74 10.51
C LEU A 286 16.30 4.03 10.35
N THR A 287 16.88 5.21 10.57
CA THR A 287 16.20 6.50 10.41
C THR A 287 16.13 6.89 8.94
N ALA A 288 17.25 6.81 8.22
CA ALA A 288 17.27 6.99 6.77
C ALA A 288 16.48 5.89 6.04
N ALA A 289 16.50 4.65 6.55
CA ALA A 289 15.70 3.55 5.99
C ALA A 289 14.19 3.79 6.15
N GLU A 290 13.72 4.25 7.32
CA GLU A 290 12.32 4.64 7.54
C GLU A 290 11.90 5.80 6.64
N GLN A 291 12.72 6.86 6.54
CA GLN A 291 12.44 7.99 5.64
C GLN A 291 12.31 7.52 4.17
N ALA A 292 13.24 6.69 3.71
CA ALA A 292 13.22 6.14 2.36
C ALA A 292 12.01 5.21 2.12
N TYR A 293 11.65 4.37 3.09
CA TYR A 293 10.45 3.52 3.02
C TYR A 293 9.16 4.35 2.91
N GLN A 294 8.98 5.40 3.74
CA GLN A 294 7.80 6.25 3.67
C GLN A 294 7.70 6.99 2.33
N GLN A 295 8.84 7.48 1.78
CA GLN A 295 8.86 8.08 0.44
C GLN A 295 8.50 7.08 -0.66
N ALA A 296 9.04 5.85 -0.62
CA ALA A 296 8.69 4.80 -1.58
C ALA A 296 7.20 4.42 -1.50
N ARG A 297 6.66 4.31 -0.27
CA ARG A 297 5.26 3.99 0.02
C ARG A 297 4.28 5.08 -0.41
N GLN A 298 4.69 6.36 -0.41
CA GLN A 298 3.88 7.44 -0.96
C GLN A 298 3.73 7.35 -2.49
N GLN A 299 4.74 6.83 -3.20
CA GLN A 299 4.69 6.70 -4.66
C GLN A 299 3.99 5.41 -5.12
N ALA A 300 4.30 4.25 -4.51
CA ALA A 300 3.79 2.95 -4.97
C ALA A 300 3.53 1.96 -3.81
N PRO A 301 2.50 2.17 -2.96
CA PRO A 301 2.27 1.39 -1.75
C PRO A 301 1.94 -0.10 -1.98
N GLN A 302 1.54 -0.47 -3.20
CA GLN A 302 1.21 -1.85 -3.59
C GLN A 302 2.35 -2.55 -4.35
N GLN A 303 3.54 -1.94 -4.46
CA GLN A 303 4.67 -2.53 -5.17
C GLN A 303 5.44 -3.49 -4.26
N GLY A 304 5.77 -4.69 -4.77
CA GLY A 304 6.34 -5.78 -3.96
C GLY A 304 7.64 -5.41 -3.24
N ASN A 305 8.53 -4.68 -3.90
CA ASN A 305 9.81 -4.22 -3.33
C ASN A 305 9.64 -3.16 -2.22
N VAL A 306 8.61 -2.31 -2.29
CA VAL A 306 8.23 -1.40 -1.21
C VAL A 306 7.73 -2.18 0.00
N GLN A 307 6.93 -3.23 -0.22
CA GLN A 307 6.45 -4.12 0.84
C GLN A 307 7.57 -4.98 1.45
N GLN A 308 8.54 -5.45 0.64
CA GLN A 308 9.74 -6.16 1.10
C GLN A 308 10.64 -5.23 1.95
N LEU A 309 10.86 -3.98 1.52
CA LEU A 309 11.60 -2.99 2.32
C LEU A 309 10.92 -2.73 3.68
N GLY A 310 9.59 -2.55 3.70
CA GLY A 310 8.85 -2.36 4.95
C GLY A 310 8.99 -3.53 5.93
N LYS A 311 9.04 -4.78 5.42
CA LYS A 311 9.31 -5.98 6.24
C LYS A 311 10.74 -6.01 6.76
N ALA A 312 11.73 -5.79 5.90
CA ALA A 312 13.15 -5.78 6.29
C ALA A 312 13.46 -4.70 7.34
N LEU A 313 12.85 -3.50 7.18
CA LEU A 313 12.93 -2.41 8.15
C LEU A 313 12.30 -2.80 9.50
N ALA A 314 11.10 -3.37 9.51
CA ALA A 314 10.46 -3.82 10.75
C ALA A 314 11.29 -4.90 11.47
N SER A 315 11.88 -5.86 10.74
CA SER A 315 12.80 -6.85 11.28
C SER A 315 14.06 -6.21 11.89
N ALA A 316 14.67 -5.23 11.20
CA ALA A 316 15.86 -4.54 11.69
C ALA A 316 15.58 -3.65 12.92
N GLN A 317 14.41 -2.99 12.97
CA GLN A 317 13.94 -2.25 14.15
C GLN A 317 13.73 -3.18 15.35
N HIS A 318 13.10 -4.34 15.14
CA HIS A 318 12.89 -5.36 16.16
C HIS A 318 14.22 -5.95 16.70
N GLU A 319 15.19 -6.18 15.81
CA GLU A 319 16.53 -6.64 16.19
C GLU A 319 17.32 -5.56 16.96
N GLN A 320 17.28 -4.30 16.54
CA GLN A 320 17.92 -3.21 17.28
C GLN A 320 17.34 -3.05 18.69
N GLN A 321 16.01 -3.17 18.83
CA GLN A 321 15.34 -3.15 20.14
C GLN A 321 15.82 -4.31 21.03
N LEU A 322 15.92 -5.52 20.50
CA LEU A 322 16.48 -6.67 21.22
C LEU A 322 17.92 -6.39 21.69
N GLN A 323 18.79 -5.90 20.81
CA GLN A 323 20.18 -5.59 21.15
C GLN A 323 20.29 -4.53 22.25
N GLN A 324 19.47 -3.47 22.21
CA GLN A 324 19.41 -2.44 23.26
C GLN A 324 18.97 -3.01 24.62
N GLN A 325 17.95 -3.88 24.64
CA GLN A 325 17.53 -4.56 25.88
C GLN A 325 18.63 -5.48 26.42
N GLN A 326 19.30 -6.24 25.54
CA GLN A 326 20.39 -7.13 25.93
C GLN A 326 21.61 -6.37 26.49
N GLN A 327 22.01 -5.26 25.87
CA GLN A 327 23.08 -4.39 26.38
C GLN A 327 22.74 -3.81 27.76
N ARG A 328 21.50 -3.35 27.96
CA ARG A 328 21.06 -2.82 29.26
C ARG A 328 21.00 -3.91 30.34
N ILE A 329 20.61 -5.14 30.00
CA ILE A 329 20.67 -6.28 30.93
C ILE A 329 22.13 -6.60 31.30
N GLN A 330 23.05 -6.62 30.34
CA GLN A 330 24.49 -6.84 30.60
C GLN A 330 25.08 -5.77 31.54
N GLN A 331 24.69 -4.50 31.39
CA GLN A 331 25.08 -3.43 32.31
C GLN A 331 24.57 -3.67 33.74
N LEU A 332 23.33 -4.14 33.89
CA LEU A 332 22.75 -4.46 35.20
C LEU A 332 23.38 -5.69 35.86
N ILE A 333 23.76 -6.70 35.07
CA ILE A 333 24.55 -7.87 35.52
C ILE A 333 25.93 -7.41 36.01
N GLY A 334 26.61 -6.54 35.24
CA GLY A 334 27.90 -5.96 35.65
C GLY A 334 27.82 -5.05 36.88
N ALA A 335 26.63 -4.58 37.23
CA ALA A 335 26.33 -3.79 38.44
C ALA A 335 25.76 -4.62 39.61
N ASP A 336 25.67 -5.95 39.46
CA ASP A 336 25.12 -6.89 40.46
C ASP A 336 23.63 -6.64 40.86
N ASP A 337 22.88 -5.88 40.05
CA ASP A 337 21.45 -5.59 40.29
C ASP A 337 20.54 -6.63 39.65
N TRP A 338 20.58 -7.84 40.22
CA TRP A 338 19.76 -8.97 39.80
C TRP A 338 18.25 -8.71 39.90
N ARG A 339 17.81 -7.72 40.71
CA ARG A 339 16.39 -7.34 40.77
C ARG A 339 15.97 -6.63 39.49
N GLN A 340 16.75 -5.66 39.02
CA GLN A 340 16.49 -5.02 37.74
C GLN A 340 16.73 -5.96 36.55
N VAL A 341 17.71 -6.88 36.62
CA VAL A 341 17.88 -7.93 35.59
C VAL A 341 16.60 -8.75 35.44
N GLN A 342 16.04 -9.29 36.54
CA GLN A 342 14.82 -10.10 36.51
C GLN A 342 13.62 -9.33 35.94
N GLN A 343 13.46 -8.05 36.30
CA GLN A 343 12.38 -7.20 35.80
C GLN A 343 12.52 -6.93 34.31
N LEU A 344 13.73 -6.58 33.86
CA LEU A 344 13.99 -6.20 32.47
C LEU A 344 13.95 -7.41 31.53
N SER A 345 14.48 -8.56 31.95
CA SER A 345 14.40 -9.81 31.18
C SER A 345 12.95 -10.29 31.04
N ALA A 346 12.16 -10.29 32.12
CA ALA A 346 10.76 -10.70 32.09
C ALA A 346 9.88 -9.76 31.26
N SER A 347 10.21 -8.47 31.22
CA SER A 347 9.56 -7.48 30.35
C SER A 347 9.96 -7.68 28.88
N ALA A 348 11.24 -7.86 28.57
CA ALA A 348 11.72 -8.12 27.21
C ALA A 348 11.17 -9.43 26.64
N LEU A 349 10.98 -10.48 27.46
CA LEU A 349 10.35 -11.73 27.05
C LEU A 349 8.87 -11.60 26.61
N GLN A 350 8.18 -10.49 26.92
CA GLN A 350 6.84 -10.23 26.36
C GLN A 350 6.89 -9.88 24.86
N GLN A 351 8.04 -9.37 24.39
CA GLN A 351 8.27 -9.01 22.99
C GLN A 351 9.09 -10.07 22.26
N PHE A 352 10.05 -10.69 22.96
CA PHE A 352 11.01 -11.66 22.42
C PHE A 352 10.92 -13.03 23.11
N PRO A 353 9.75 -13.70 23.17
CA PRO A 353 9.51 -14.86 24.03
C PRO A 353 10.42 -16.05 23.73
N ASN A 354 10.85 -16.22 22.47
CA ASN A 354 11.73 -17.31 22.03
C ASN A 354 13.23 -17.05 22.27
N ASN A 355 13.62 -15.88 22.81
CA ASN A 355 15.02 -15.53 22.97
C ASN A 355 15.66 -16.26 24.16
N SER A 356 16.45 -17.29 23.87
CA SER A 356 17.11 -18.12 24.89
C SER A 356 18.03 -17.36 25.84
N GLN A 357 18.64 -16.25 25.41
CA GLN A 357 19.51 -15.44 26.28
C GLN A 357 18.71 -14.65 27.32
N LEU A 358 17.57 -14.08 26.92
CA LEU A 358 16.65 -13.42 27.85
C LEU A 358 16.01 -14.44 28.82
N GLN A 359 15.66 -15.63 28.34
CA GLN A 359 15.18 -16.74 29.20
C GLN A 359 16.22 -17.12 30.25
N LEU A 360 17.48 -17.34 29.83
CA LEU A 360 18.60 -17.69 30.72
C LEU A 360 18.83 -16.62 31.79
N TRP A 361 18.95 -15.35 31.42
CA TRP A 361 19.12 -14.27 32.40
C TRP A 361 17.92 -14.13 33.34
N SER A 362 16.70 -14.36 32.86
CA SER A 362 15.50 -14.30 33.71
C SER A 362 15.48 -15.41 34.76
N GLN A 363 15.88 -16.63 34.40
CA GLN A 363 15.99 -17.76 35.32
C GLN A 363 17.14 -17.56 36.32
N GLN A 364 18.30 -17.13 35.84
CA GLN A 364 19.48 -16.83 36.65
C GLN A 364 19.17 -15.76 37.70
N ALA A 365 18.54 -14.66 37.29
CA ALA A 365 18.17 -13.56 38.18
C ALA A 365 17.10 -13.96 39.22
N GLN A 366 16.12 -14.78 38.83
CA GLN A 366 15.14 -15.35 39.78
C GLN A 366 15.84 -16.17 40.87
N GLN A 367 16.75 -17.08 40.49
CA GLN A 367 17.48 -17.93 41.43
C GLN A 367 18.37 -17.10 42.37
N LEU A 368 19.12 -16.13 41.82
CA LEU A 368 20.00 -15.25 42.60
C LEU A 368 19.20 -14.37 43.58
N ASN A 369 18.10 -13.74 43.13
CA ASN A 369 17.24 -12.94 44.00
C ASN A 369 16.60 -13.77 45.12
N GLN A 370 16.15 -15.00 44.83
CA GLN A 370 15.55 -15.89 45.83
C GLN A 370 16.57 -16.26 46.92
N VAL A 371 17.78 -16.70 46.54
CA VAL A 371 18.83 -17.08 47.50
C VAL A 371 19.32 -15.85 48.27
N GLN A 372 19.53 -14.70 47.61
CA GLN A 372 19.86 -13.44 48.27
C GLN A 372 18.81 -13.05 49.32
N GLN A 373 17.51 -13.12 48.98
CA GLN A 373 16.44 -12.78 49.90
C GLN A 373 16.40 -13.73 51.11
N GLN A 374 16.74 -15.00 50.93
CA GLN A 374 16.84 -15.97 52.03
C GLN A 374 18.06 -15.68 52.93
N LEU A 375 19.23 -15.40 52.35
CA LEU A 375 20.45 -15.01 53.08
C LEU A 375 20.22 -13.71 53.89
N ASP A 376 19.68 -12.67 53.25
CA ASP A 376 19.34 -11.39 53.90
C ASP A 376 18.36 -11.60 55.08
N ASN A 377 17.42 -12.56 54.98
CA ASN A 377 16.47 -12.87 56.05
C ASN A 377 17.09 -13.58 57.27
N TYR A 378 18.16 -14.36 57.09
CA TYR A 378 18.94 -14.97 58.18
C TYR A 378 19.90 -13.94 58.79
N ASN A 379 20.67 -13.23 57.96
CA ASN A 379 21.62 -12.19 58.41
C ASN A 379 20.96 -11.06 59.21
N ALA A 380 19.70 -10.74 58.91
CA ALA A 380 18.90 -9.76 59.67
C ALA A 380 18.36 -10.30 61.01
N ARG A 381 18.48 -11.61 61.30
CA ARG A 381 17.92 -12.26 62.50
C ARG A 381 18.85 -13.34 63.11
N PRO A 382 20.14 -13.04 63.36
CA PRO A 382 21.14 -14.03 63.78
C PRO A 382 20.76 -14.78 65.07
N GLN A 383 20.00 -14.12 65.97
CA GLN A 383 19.48 -14.73 67.21
C GLN A 383 18.65 -16.00 66.98
N ARG A 384 18.07 -16.20 65.78
CA ARG A 384 17.29 -17.41 65.46
C ARG A 384 18.16 -18.63 65.16
N LEU A 385 19.43 -18.43 64.83
CA LEU A 385 20.37 -19.50 64.47
C LEU A 385 20.82 -20.35 65.68
N THR A 386 20.39 -20.02 66.91
CA THR A 386 20.57 -20.89 68.09
C THR A 386 19.59 -22.07 68.14
N ASP A 387 18.52 -22.06 67.32
CA ASP A 387 17.66 -23.22 67.13
C ASP A 387 18.30 -24.16 66.11
N SER A 388 18.47 -25.44 66.46
CA SER A 388 19.19 -26.41 65.62
C SER A 388 18.55 -26.65 64.25
N ASN A 389 17.23 -26.54 64.13
CA ASN A 389 16.52 -26.72 62.86
C ASN A 389 16.74 -25.50 61.96
N ILE A 390 16.76 -24.31 62.56
CA ILE A 390 17.04 -23.05 61.85
C ILE A 390 18.52 -22.99 61.45
N GLN A 391 19.44 -23.49 62.29
CA GLN A 391 20.87 -23.61 61.96
C GLN A 391 21.11 -24.59 60.81
N GLN A 392 20.44 -25.75 60.80
CA GLN A 392 20.53 -26.70 59.69
C GLN A 392 20.01 -26.08 58.39
N ALA A 393 18.80 -25.50 58.39
CA ALA A 393 18.22 -24.88 57.21
C ALA A 393 19.04 -23.67 56.67
N ALA A 394 19.76 -22.96 57.54
CA ALA A 394 20.73 -21.93 57.14
C ALA A 394 22.01 -22.54 56.52
N THR A 395 22.44 -23.70 57.00
CA THR A 395 23.59 -24.45 56.45
C THR A 395 23.26 -25.05 55.08
N ASP A 396 22.06 -25.60 54.90
CA ASP A 396 21.55 -26.12 53.62
C ASP A 396 21.42 -25.00 52.57
N LEU A 397 21.05 -23.79 53.01
CA LEU A 397 21.04 -22.59 52.17
C LEU A 397 22.46 -22.20 51.74
N LEU A 398 23.47 -22.29 52.61
CA LEU A 398 24.86 -22.00 52.24
C LEU A 398 25.39 -22.99 51.17
N ALA A 399 25.04 -24.27 51.27
CA ALA A 399 25.33 -25.26 50.23
C ALA A 399 24.64 -24.91 48.89
N THR A 400 23.41 -24.40 48.95
CA THR A 400 22.65 -23.92 47.78
C THR A 400 23.23 -22.62 47.19
N ALA A 401 23.79 -21.75 48.03
CA ALA A 401 24.41 -20.48 47.63
C ALA A 401 25.81 -20.66 47.02
N LEU A 402 26.56 -21.70 47.40
CA LEU A 402 27.93 -21.96 46.97
C LEU A 402 28.17 -21.89 45.43
N PRO A 403 27.40 -22.58 44.57
CA PRO A 403 27.57 -22.49 43.10
C PRO A 403 27.12 -21.13 42.51
N LEU A 404 26.48 -20.27 43.30
CA LEU A 404 25.98 -18.97 42.89
C LEU A 404 26.91 -17.82 43.30
N MET A 405 27.78 -18.01 44.30
CA MET A 405 28.73 -16.98 44.76
C MET A 405 29.61 -16.38 43.63
N PRO A 406 30.13 -17.14 42.64
CA PRO A 406 30.92 -16.56 41.55
C PRO A 406 30.12 -15.66 40.59
N GLN A 407 28.78 -15.62 40.72
CA GLN A 407 27.87 -14.89 39.84
C GLN A 407 27.38 -13.57 40.46
N SER A 408 27.50 -13.40 41.78
CA SER A 408 27.05 -12.19 42.48
C SER A 408 27.91 -11.92 43.72
N ALA A 409 28.55 -10.75 43.75
CA ALA A 409 29.41 -10.33 44.84
C ALA A 409 28.59 -10.06 46.12
N ARG A 410 27.39 -9.50 45.99
CA ARG A 410 26.43 -9.31 47.08
C ARG A 410 26.00 -10.65 47.69
N LEU A 411 25.74 -11.67 46.87
CA LEU A 411 25.36 -13.00 47.33
C LEU A 411 26.54 -13.67 48.05
N GLN A 412 27.75 -13.57 47.49
CA GLN A 412 28.98 -14.03 48.13
C GLN A 412 29.19 -13.39 49.50
N GLN A 413 29.05 -12.07 49.62
CA GLN A 413 29.17 -11.34 50.89
C GLN A 413 28.11 -11.78 51.92
N ALA A 414 26.84 -11.87 51.50
CA ALA A 414 25.76 -12.29 52.38
C ALA A 414 25.92 -13.76 52.85
N ALA A 415 26.43 -14.65 51.99
CA ALA A 415 26.72 -16.03 52.37
C ALA A 415 27.94 -16.14 53.29
N GLN A 416 29.00 -15.36 53.05
CA GLN A 416 30.17 -15.30 53.94
C GLN A 416 29.78 -14.77 55.34
N GLN A 417 28.94 -13.73 55.40
CA GLN A 417 28.39 -13.22 56.67
C GLN A 417 27.61 -14.29 57.43
N LEU A 418 26.72 -15.03 56.75
CA LEU A 418 25.94 -16.10 57.39
C LEU A 418 26.82 -17.26 57.86
N ALA A 419 27.84 -17.63 57.08
CA ALA A 419 28.80 -18.67 57.45
C ALA A 419 29.58 -18.28 58.73
N GLN A 420 30.04 -17.03 58.83
CA GLN A 420 30.69 -16.50 60.04
C GLN A 420 29.75 -16.50 61.26
N GLN A 421 28.47 -16.13 61.08
CA GLN A 421 27.46 -16.19 62.15
C GLN A 421 27.22 -17.64 62.64
N ILE A 422 27.23 -18.63 61.73
CA ILE A 422 27.08 -20.04 62.09
C ILE A 422 28.32 -20.58 62.82
N ASP A 423 29.54 -20.25 62.38
CA ASP A 423 30.77 -20.65 63.06
C ASP A 423 30.85 -20.08 64.49
N GLN A 424 30.53 -18.80 64.67
CA GLN A 424 30.45 -18.14 65.98
C GLN A 424 29.44 -18.78 66.96
N LEU A 425 28.52 -19.62 66.47
CA LEU A 425 27.56 -20.40 67.26
C LEU A 425 28.02 -21.84 67.51
N GLN A 426 29.06 -22.31 66.83
CA GLN A 426 29.67 -23.62 67.07
C GLN A 426 30.80 -23.56 68.11
N GLN A 427 31.52 -22.44 68.20
CA GLN A 427 32.54 -22.18 69.21
C GLN A 427 31.95 -22.23 70.64
N PRO A 428 32.45 -23.10 71.55
CA PRO A 428 31.98 -23.14 72.94
C PRO A 428 32.47 -21.95 73.78
N VAL A 429 31.61 -21.46 74.67
CA VAL A 429 31.91 -20.47 75.70
C VAL A 429 32.34 -21.18 76.98
N ALA A 430 33.46 -20.74 77.57
CA ALA A 430 33.92 -21.25 78.86
C ALA A 430 33.13 -20.59 80.00
N VAL A 431 32.26 -21.36 80.67
CA VAL A 431 31.39 -20.88 81.75
C VAL A 431 31.94 -21.36 83.10
N THR A 432 32.43 -20.44 83.90
CA THR A 432 32.84 -20.69 85.30
C THR A 432 31.60 -20.71 86.20
N VAL A 433 31.24 -21.89 86.71
CA VAL A 433 30.15 -22.10 87.67
C VAL A 433 30.74 -22.13 89.09
N ILE A 434 30.17 -21.34 90.00
CA ILE A 434 30.63 -21.20 91.40
C ILE A 434 29.47 -21.51 92.37
N SER A 435 29.78 -22.21 93.46
CA SER A 435 28.83 -22.79 94.40
C SER A 435 29.47 -23.03 95.78
N ASP A 436 28.75 -23.67 96.70
CA ASP A 436 29.12 -23.91 98.11
C ASP A 436 29.59 -25.35 98.40
N ASN A 437 29.93 -26.12 97.35
CA ASN A 437 30.27 -27.54 97.37
C ASN A 437 29.23 -28.45 98.08
N ARG A 438 27.99 -27.97 98.22
CA ARG A 438 26.85 -28.68 98.84
C ARG A 438 25.59 -28.60 98.00
N THR A 439 25.50 -27.62 97.11
CA THR A 439 24.48 -27.51 96.07
C THR A 439 24.91 -28.32 94.85
N ASP A 440 24.18 -29.38 94.52
CA ASP A 440 24.31 -30.10 93.26
C ASP A 440 23.71 -29.26 92.13
N ILE A 441 24.46 -29.05 91.06
CA ILE A 441 24.08 -28.19 89.94
C ILE A 441 23.96 -28.99 88.66
N ARG A 442 22.91 -28.71 87.89
CA ARG A 442 22.71 -29.24 86.53
C ARG A 442 22.24 -28.15 85.55
N VAL A 443 22.72 -28.26 84.31
CA VAL A 443 22.27 -27.45 83.18
C VAL A 443 21.09 -28.18 82.53
N LEU A 444 19.88 -27.63 82.66
CA LEU A 444 18.66 -28.28 82.17
C LEU A 444 18.72 -28.46 80.65
N GLY A 445 18.52 -29.71 80.19
CA GLY A 445 18.61 -30.07 78.77
C GLY A 445 20.04 -30.24 78.23
N THR A 446 21.09 -30.14 79.05
CA THR A 446 22.49 -30.26 78.57
C THR A 446 23.34 -31.23 79.39
N GLY A 447 23.28 -31.21 80.73
CA GLY A 447 24.10 -32.11 81.55
C GLY A 447 24.20 -31.75 83.03
N VAL A 448 25.02 -32.50 83.77
CA VAL A 448 25.25 -32.31 85.21
C VAL A 448 26.60 -31.62 85.43
N VAL A 449 26.62 -30.60 86.29
CA VAL A 449 27.85 -29.92 86.75
C VAL A 449 28.39 -30.62 88.00
N GLY A 450 27.49 -31.01 88.92
CA GLY A 450 27.80 -31.66 90.20
C GLY A 450 27.89 -30.66 91.36
N THR A 451 28.24 -31.16 92.55
CA THR A 451 28.67 -30.36 93.70
C THR A 451 30.10 -29.85 93.47
N VAL A 452 30.31 -28.53 93.54
CA VAL A 452 31.60 -27.88 93.28
C VAL A 452 31.76 -26.62 94.14
N ASP A 453 33.00 -26.19 94.40
CA ASP A 453 33.29 -24.81 94.79
C ASP A 453 33.38 -23.93 93.53
N GLU A 454 34.24 -24.31 92.58
CA GLU A 454 34.39 -23.69 91.27
C GLU A 454 34.61 -24.76 90.19
N LYS A 455 33.96 -24.61 89.02
CA LYS A 455 34.16 -25.50 87.86
C LYS A 455 33.85 -24.79 86.55
N VAL A 456 34.79 -24.86 85.60
CA VAL A 456 34.56 -24.44 84.22
C VAL A 456 33.83 -25.55 83.45
N ILE A 457 32.74 -25.19 82.77
CA ILE A 457 32.02 -26.03 81.81
C ILE A 457 32.02 -25.36 80.44
N GLN A 458 31.89 -26.13 79.36
CA GLN A 458 31.82 -25.61 78.00
C GLN A 458 30.36 -25.66 77.50
N LEU A 459 29.80 -24.50 77.15
CA LEU A 459 28.43 -24.36 76.62
C LEU A 459 28.46 -23.52 75.34
N LYS A 460 27.75 -23.96 74.29
CA LYS A 460 27.62 -23.14 73.06
C LYS A 460 26.82 -21.86 73.36
N PRO A 461 26.91 -20.80 72.52
CA PRO A 461 26.02 -19.65 72.60
C PRO A 461 24.55 -20.05 72.55
N GLY A 462 23.72 -19.45 73.41
CA GLY A 462 22.34 -19.89 73.63
C GLY A 462 21.76 -19.43 74.97
N ARG A 463 20.59 -19.96 75.32
CA ARG A 463 19.92 -19.69 76.60
C ARG A 463 19.77 -20.98 77.39
N TYR A 464 20.38 -21.01 78.58
CA TYR A 464 20.41 -22.15 79.48
C TYR A 464 19.74 -21.81 80.80
N THR A 465 19.15 -22.80 81.45
CA THR A 465 18.66 -22.69 82.83
C THR A 465 19.47 -23.66 83.68
N LEU A 466 20.21 -23.14 84.64
CA LEU A 466 20.90 -23.93 85.65
C LEU A 466 19.93 -24.14 86.82
N GLU A 467 19.82 -25.38 87.31
CA GLU A 467 19.05 -25.72 88.50
C GLU A 467 19.99 -26.26 89.58
N GLY A 468 19.97 -25.61 90.74
CA GLY A 468 20.66 -26.04 91.95
C GLY A 468 19.71 -26.80 92.87
N ARG A 469 20.19 -27.88 93.49
CA ARG A 469 19.46 -28.71 94.47
C ARG A 469 20.35 -29.01 95.67
N ARG A 470 19.76 -29.03 96.87
CA ARG A 470 20.44 -29.35 98.12
C ARG A 470 19.42 -29.81 99.14
N ASP A 471 19.67 -30.92 99.82
CA ASP A 471 18.67 -31.52 100.70
C ASP A 471 18.36 -30.63 101.91
N GLY A 472 17.07 -30.41 102.17
CA GLY A 472 16.58 -29.45 103.16
C GLY A 472 16.59 -27.99 102.71
N TYR A 473 16.91 -27.70 101.44
CA TYR A 473 16.92 -26.34 100.87
C TYR A 473 16.07 -26.26 99.59
N ARG A 474 15.50 -25.08 99.35
CA ARG A 474 14.66 -24.81 98.18
C ARG A 474 15.51 -24.80 96.91
N SER A 475 15.06 -25.49 95.87
CA SER A 475 15.78 -25.53 94.58
C SER A 475 15.78 -24.16 93.90
N LYS A 476 16.96 -23.70 93.49
CA LYS A 476 17.18 -22.38 92.88
C LYS A 476 17.41 -22.54 91.38
N ARG A 477 16.89 -21.63 90.57
CA ARG A 477 17.08 -21.61 89.11
C ARG A 477 17.61 -20.26 88.66
N VAL A 478 18.63 -20.27 87.82
CA VAL A 478 19.20 -19.06 87.20
C VAL A 478 19.34 -19.28 85.70
N THR A 479 18.87 -18.30 84.92
CA THR A 479 18.96 -18.30 83.46
C THR A 479 20.27 -17.65 83.03
N LEU A 480 21.09 -18.38 82.27
CA LEU A 480 22.31 -17.90 81.65
C LEU A 480 22.05 -17.69 80.16
N ALA A 481 22.37 -16.50 79.64
CA ALA A 481 22.37 -16.21 78.21
C ALA A 481 23.82 -16.00 77.76
N LEU A 482 24.24 -16.77 76.76
CA LEU A 482 25.59 -16.75 76.20
C LEU A 482 25.53 -16.18 74.78
N ALA A 483 26.29 -15.13 74.51
CA ALA A 483 26.29 -14.46 73.21
C ALA A 483 27.21 -15.17 72.19
N PRO A 484 26.93 -15.09 70.88
CA PRO A 484 27.86 -15.54 69.84
C PRO A 484 29.18 -14.78 69.96
N GLY A 485 30.31 -15.48 69.84
CA GLY A 485 31.64 -14.88 69.99
C GLY A 485 32.02 -14.47 71.43
N GLN A 486 31.24 -14.83 72.45
CA GLN A 486 31.63 -14.65 73.85
C GLN A 486 32.65 -15.73 74.25
N GLU A 487 33.85 -15.35 74.68
CA GLU A 487 34.89 -16.32 75.09
C GLU A 487 34.61 -16.96 76.46
N GLN A 488 34.16 -16.15 77.43
CA GLN A 488 34.01 -16.57 78.83
C GLN A 488 32.73 -16.01 79.48
N ALA A 489 32.22 -16.74 80.47
CA ALA A 489 31.14 -16.30 81.36
C ALA A 489 31.37 -16.79 82.80
N ARG A 490 30.75 -16.13 83.79
CA ARG A 490 30.78 -16.52 85.21
C ARG A 490 29.36 -16.53 85.76
N ILE A 491 29.00 -17.55 86.54
CA ILE A 491 27.68 -17.70 87.17
C ILE A 491 27.82 -18.32 88.56
N GLU A 492 27.03 -17.80 89.51
CA GLU A 492 27.03 -18.25 90.91
C GLU A 492 25.65 -18.82 91.24
N LEU A 493 25.60 -20.00 91.88
CA LEU A 493 24.34 -20.73 92.13
C LEU A 493 24.42 -21.55 93.42
N ILE A 494 24.05 -20.92 94.54
CA ILE A 494 24.01 -21.53 95.87
C ILE A 494 22.56 -21.66 96.34
N CYS A 495 22.17 -22.84 96.84
CA CYS A 495 20.90 -23.05 97.56
C CYS A 495 21.04 -22.59 99.02
N ASP A 496 20.51 -21.39 99.27
CA ASP A 496 20.61 -20.59 100.50
C ASP A 496 19.30 -20.55 101.32
N GLU A 497 18.14 -20.66 100.67
CA GLU A 497 16.83 -20.72 101.32
C GLU A 497 16.54 -22.14 101.87
N ARG A 498 16.40 -22.28 103.19
CA ARG A 498 16.05 -23.55 103.87
C ARG A 498 14.54 -23.82 103.80
N ILE A 499 14.16 -25.11 103.72
CA ILE A 499 12.78 -25.62 103.85
C ILE A 499 12.43 -25.85 105.33
#